data_AF-A0A8J3UJG8-F1
#
_entry.id   AF-A0A8J3UJG8-F1
#
_cell.length_a   1.000
_cell.length_b   1.000
_cell.length_c   1.000
_cell.angle_alpha   90.00
_cell.angle_beta   90.00
_cell.angle_gamma   90.00
#
_symmetry.space_group_name_H-M   'P 1'
#
loop_
_entity.id
_entity.type
_entity.pdbx_description
1 polymer ?
#
loop_
_entity_poly.entity_id
_entity_poly.type
_entity_poly.pdbx_seq_one_letter_code
_entity_poly.pdbx_strand_id
1 'polypeptide(L)'
;MEENRARRVVDALRERGINGTLARVGVYQFGIRVSLPDGREAEWDTDGTAGLEAQVMRNGMLVGFVPVIEGSEDFDEHQVVDAIARTDYDQPIARQRPVAPPPGEPLPRVGGLFRRFLDGFRYR
;
A
#
# COMPACT_ATOMS: atom_id res chain seq x y z
N MET A 1 -10.59 -2.82 -1.62
CA MET A 1 -10.13 -3.63 -0.47
C MET A 1 -11.07 -3.61 0.76
N GLU A 2 -10.97 -4.60 1.67
CA GLU A 2 -11.56 -4.56 3.03
C GLU A 2 -10.66 -3.79 4.02
N GLU A 3 -11.24 -3.08 5.00
CA GLU A 3 -10.49 -2.15 5.87
C GLU A 3 -9.40 -2.84 6.70
N ASN A 4 -9.71 -3.97 7.34
CA ASN A 4 -8.74 -4.65 8.19
C ASN A 4 -7.59 -5.24 7.38
N ARG A 5 -7.91 -5.79 6.19
CA ARG A 5 -6.89 -6.22 5.22
C ARG A 5 -5.98 -5.06 4.81
N ALA A 6 -6.54 -3.92 4.43
CA ALA A 6 -5.76 -2.73 4.04
C ALA A 6 -4.85 -2.25 5.18
N ARG A 7 -5.33 -2.27 6.43
CA ARG A 7 -4.53 -1.92 7.62
C ARG A 7 -3.34 -2.86 7.82
N ARG A 8 -3.54 -4.18 7.69
CA ARG A 8 -2.45 -5.16 7.83
C ARG A 8 -1.40 -5.00 6.75
N VAL A 9 -1.82 -4.74 5.50
CA VAL A 9 -0.91 -4.45 4.39
C VAL A 9 -0.13 -3.16 4.64
N VAL A 10 -0.78 -2.09 5.12
CA VAL A 10 -0.10 -0.84 5.50
C VAL A 10 0.95 -1.08 6.58
N ASP A 11 0.62 -1.82 7.64
CA ASP A 11 1.56 -2.15 8.71
C ASP A 11 2.79 -2.90 8.15
N ALA A 12 2.57 -3.90 7.29
CA ALA A 12 3.65 -4.69 6.67
C ALA A 12 4.51 -3.87 5.67
N LEU A 13 3.92 -2.95 4.91
CA LEU A 13 4.65 -2.03 4.03
C LEU A 13 5.57 -1.11 4.85
N ARG A 14 5.07 -0.58 5.97
CA ARG A 14 5.84 0.30 6.84
C ARG A 14 6.98 -0.42 7.53
N GLU A 15 6.80 -1.69 7.90
CA GLU A 15 7.90 -2.53 8.39
C GLU A 15 9.01 -2.74 7.35
N ARG A 16 8.67 -2.68 6.04
CA ARG A 16 9.63 -2.68 4.93
C ARG A 16 10.20 -1.29 4.59
N GLY A 17 9.86 -0.25 5.36
CA GLY A 17 10.29 1.13 5.12
C GLY A 17 9.51 1.86 4.02
N ILE A 18 8.39 1.30 3.55
CA ILE A 18 7.52 1.91 2.54
C ILE A 18 6.46 2.74 3.26
N ASN A 19 6.33 4.01 2.90
CA ASN A 19 5.41 4.94 3.57
C ASN A 19 3.96 4.72 3.12
N GLY A 20 3.35 3.65 3.63
CA GLY A 20 1.95 3.33 3.43
C GLY A 20 1.03 4.00 4.45
N THR A 21 -0.19 4.34 4.01
CA THR A 21 -1.31 4.82 4.83
C THR A 21 -2.62 4.20 4.31
N LEU A 22 -3.65 4.18 5.16
CA LEU A 22 -4.98 3.72 4.74
C LEU A 22 -5.62 4.78 3.84
N ALA A 23 -5.95 4.42 2.60
CA ALA A 23 -6.74 5.27 1.72
C ALA A 23 -8.23 5.09 2.06
N ARG A 24 -8.93 6.21 2.30
CA ARG A 24 -10.39 6.25 2.52
C ARG A 24 -11.02 7.06 1.42
N VAL A 25 -11.49 6.38 0.38
CA VAL A 25 -12.06 7.03 -0.81
C VAL A 25 -13.59 7.17 -0.75
N GLY A 26 -14.22 6.43 0.16
CA GLY A 26 -15.64 6.53 0.49
C GLY A 26 -15.95 5.92 1.85
N VAL A 27 -17.23 5.89 2.23
CA VAL A 27 -17.68 5.41 3.56
C VAL A 27 -17.33 3.92 3.77
N TYR A 28 -17.34 3.12 2.70
CA TYR A 28 -17.03 1.68 2.73
C TYR A 28 -16.02 1.28 1.65
N GLN A 29 -15.23 2.23 1.16
CA GLN A 29 -14.23 2.00 0.13
C GLN A 29 -12.87 2.35 0.69
N PHE A 30 -12.06 1.30 0.87
CA PHE A 30 -10.74 1.36 1.46
C PHE A 30 -9.71 0.81 0.47
N GLY A 31 -8.53 1.41 0.51
CA GLY A 31 -7.36 0.98 -0.24
C GLY A 31 -6.08 1.35 0.50
N ILE A 32 -4.96 1.34 -0.21
CA ILE A 32 -3.64 1.66 0.35
C ILE A 32 -3.08 2.86 -0.39
N ARG A 33 -2.65 3.89 0.33
CA ARG A 33 -1.92 5.03 -0.24
C ARG A 33 -0.45 4.93 0.14
N VAL A 34 0.42 4.88 -0.87
CA VAL A 34 1.88 4.92 -0.71
C VAL A 34 2.40 6.30 -1.08
N SER A 35 3.05 6.98 -0.14
CA SER A 35 3.70 8.27 -0.41
C SER A 35 5.05 8.02 -1.08
N LEU A 36 5.25 8.61 -2.27
CA LEU A 36 6.48 8.50 -3.04
C LEU A 36 7.43 9.69 -2.73
N PRO A 37 8.76 9.53 -2.87
CA PRO A 37 9.73 10.53 -2.44
C PRO A 37 9.61 11.91 -3.12
N ASP A 38 9.03 11.98 -4.31
CA ASP A 38 8.90 13.21 -5.11
C ASP A 38 7.55 13.92 -4.93
N GLY A 39 6.80 13.52 -3.90
CA GLY A 39 5.49 14.08 -3.56
C GLY A 39 4.33 13.50 -4.37
N ARG A 40 4.56 12.45 -5.17
CA ARG A 40 3.49 11.65 -5.74
C ARG A 40 2.89 10.71 -4.69
N GLU A 41 1.67 10.26 -4.94
CA GLU A 41 0.96 9.29 -4.10
C GLU A 41 0.42 8.17 -4.99
N ALA A 42 0.73 6.92 -4.68
CA ALA A 42 0.15 5.76 -5.35
C ALA A 42 -1.03 5.22 -4.52
N GLU A 43 -2.23 5.27 -5.07
CA GLU A 43 -3.46 4.78 -4.45
C GLU A 43 -3.84 3.42 -5.05
N TRP A 44 -3.76 2.38 -4.24
CA TRP A 44 -3.98 0.98 -4.61
C TRP A 44 -5.36 0.49 -4.18
N ASP A 45 -6.02 -0.28 -5.05
CA ASP A 45 -7.31 -0.97 -4.80
C ASP A 45 -8.34 -0.05 -4.15
N THR A 46 -8.59 1.09 -4.81
CA THR A 46 -9.53 2.13 -4.34
C THR A 46 -10.85 2.15 -5.11
N ASP A 47 -10.90 1.62 -6.32
CA ASP A 47 -12.08 1.59 -7.20
C ASP A 47 -12.93 0.31 -7.07
N GLY A 48 -12.47 -0.65 -6.26
CA GLY A 48 -13.21 -1.87 -5.98
C GLY A 48 -13.19 -2.89 -7.12
N THR A 49 -12.19 -2.83 -7.99
CA THR A 49 -11.92 -3.89 -8.96
C THR A 49 -11.49 -5.18 -8.25
N ALA A 50 -11.68 -6.32 -8.94
CA ALA A 50 -11.29 -7.61 -8.38
C ALA A 50 -9.77 -7.75 -8.30
N GLY A 51 -9.04 -7.15 -9.25
CA GLY A 51 -7.59 -7.22 -9.33
C GLY A 51 -6.90 -6.04 -8.65
N LEU A 52 -5.63 -6.24 -8.30
CA LEU A 52 -4.77 -5.23 -7.72
C LEU A 52 -4.25 -4.28 -8.80
N GLU A 53 -4.60 -3.00 -8.67
CA GLU A 53 -4.14 -1.91 -9.53
C GLU A 53 -3.88 -0.64 -8.71
N ALA A 54 -3.30 0.38 -9.33
CA ALA A 54 -3.02 1.65 -8.66
C ALA A 54 -3.14 2.85 -9.58
N GLN A 55 -3.54 3.98 -9.00
CA GLN A 55 -3.43 5.29 -9.63
C GLN A 55 -2.31 6.08 -8.96
N VAL A 56 -1.46 6.75 -9.76
CA VAL A 56 -0.38 7.60 -9.26
C VAL A 56 -0.80 9.05 -9.43
N MET A 57 -0.98 9.73 -8.31
CA MET A 57 -1.49 11.07 -8.22
C MET A 57 -0.36 12.05 -7.86
N ARG A 58 -0.46 13.29 -8.33
CA ARG A 58 0.35 14.41 -7.87
C ARG A 58 -0.52 15.65 -7.76
N ASN A 59 -0.63 16.22 -6.56
CA ASN A 59 -1.47 17.40 -6.30
C ASN A 59 -2.93 17.21 -6.81
N GLY A 60 -3.49 16.01 -6.63
CA GLY A 60 -4.84 15.69 -7.08
C GLY A 60 -5.00 15.41 -8.59
N MET A 61 -3.92 15.48 -9.38
CA MET A 61 -3.94 15.12 -10.80
C MET A 61 -3.34 13.73 -11.04
N LEU A 62 -3.98 12.92 -11.89
CA LEU A 62 -3.44 11.62 -12.33
C LEU A 62 -2.20 11.85 -13.20
N VAL A 63 -1.07 11.28 -12.78
CA VAL A 63 0.23 11.39 -13.49
C VAL A 63 0.79 10.03 -13.93
N GLY A 64 0.16 8.94 -13.51
CA GLY A 64 0.50 7.58 -13.94
C GLY A 64 -0.44 6.55 -13.33
N PHE A 65 -0.27 5.30 -13.68
CA PHE A 65 -1.05 4.20 -13.14
C PHE A 65 -0.28 2.88 -13.22
N VAL A 66 -0.67 1.93 -12.38
CA VAL A 66 -0.28 0.52 -12.47
C VAL A 66 -1.48 -0.22 -13.07
N PRO A 67 -1.36 -0.85 -14.24
CA PRO A 67 -2.42 -1.69 -14.77
C PRO A 67 -2.77 -2.82 -13.79
N VAL A 68 -3.99 -3.33 -13.87
CA VAL A 68 -4.39 -4.55 -13.15
C VAL A 68 -3.33 -5.64 -13.33
N ILE A 69 -2.85 -6.16 -12.20
CA ILE A 69 -1.91 -7.26 -12.17
C ILE A 69 -2.68 -8.55 -12.43
N GLU A 70 -2.28 -9.31 -13.45
CA GLU A 70 -2.93 -10.57 -13.80
C GLU A 70 -2.83 -11.60 -12.65
N GLY A 71 -3.95 -12.25 -12.31
CA GLY A 71 -4.04 -13.24 -11.25
C GLY A 71 -4.01 -12.66 -9.82
N SER A 72 -4.09 -11.34 -9.69
CA SER A 72 -4.02 -10.66 -8.39
C SER A 72 -5.33 -10.67 -7.60
N GLU A 73 -6.42 -11.14 -8.21
CA GLU A 73 -7.71 -11.34 -7.55
C GLU A 73 -7.64 -12.26 -6.33
N ASP A 74 -6.71 -13.22 -6.37
CA ASP A 74 -6.51 -14.23 -5.33
C ASP A 74 -5.29 -13.96 -4.45
N PHE A 75 -4.63 -12.79 -4.61
CA PHE A 75 -3.45 -12.48 -3.80
C PHE A 75 -3.79 -12.46 -2.32
N ASP A 76 -2.90 -13.02 -1.51
CA ASP A 76 -2.89 -12.81 -0.07
C ASP A 76 -2.26 -11.47 0.30
N GLU A 77 -2.19 -11.17 1.60
CA GLU A 77 -1.60 -9.92 2.10
C GLU A 77 -0.10 -9.80 1.79
N HIS A 78 0.65 -10.90 1.83
CA HIS A 78 2.07 -10.92 1.54
C HIS A 78 2.34 -10.66 0.06
N GLN A 79 1.53 -11.25 -0.84
CA GLN A 79 1.59 -11.04 -2.28
C GLN A 79 1.23 -9.60 -2.65
N VAL A 80 0.23 -8.99 -1.98
CA VAL A 80 -0.08 -7.57 -2.16
C VAL A 80 1.12 -6.70 -1.73
N VAL A 81 1.69 -6.95 -0.54
CA VAL A 81 2.87 -6.21 -0.06
C VAL A 81 4.04 -6.35 -1.03
N ASP A 82 4.28 -7.55 -1.55
CA ASP A 82 5.36 -7.81 -2.51
C ASP A 82 5.13 -7.09 -3.84
N ALA A 83 3.92 -7.16 -4.38
CA ALA A 83 3.54 -6.47 -5.61
C ALA A 83 3.73 -4.94 -5.50
N ILE A 84 3.25 -4.34 -4.40
CA ILE A 84 3.40 -2.91 -4.12
C ILE A 84 4.88 -2.54 -4.00
N ALA A 85 5.68 -3.34 -3.29
CA ALA A 85 7.11 -3.10 -3.09
C ALA A 85 7.92 -3.24 -4.40
N ARG A 86 7.51 -4.13 -5.29
CA ARG A 86 8.18 -4.37 -6.58
C ARG A 86 7.78 -3.37 -7.66
N THR A 87 6.74 -2.58 -7.45
CA THR A 87 6.24 -1.68 -8.48
C THR A 87 7.22 -0.55 -8.76
N ASP A 88 7.56 -0.37 -10.04
CA ASP A 88 8.35 0.74 -10.54
C ASP A 88 7.47 1.96 -10.83
N TYR A 89 7.31 2.84 -9.84
CA TYR A 89 6.49 4.04 -9.98
C TYR A 89 7.12 5.14 -10.85
N ASP A 90 8.37 5.00 -11.30
CA ASP A 90 9.07 6.05 -12.05
C ASP A 90 8.60 6.14 -13.51
N GLN A 91 7.78 5.19 -13.96
CA GLN A 91 7.18 5.19 -15.29
C GLN A 91 5.70 5.62 -15.24
N PRO A 92 5.19 6.35 -16.25
CA PRO A 92 3.77 6.71 -16.32
C PRO A 92 2.84 5.48 -16.32
N ILE A 93 3.30 4.39 -16.94
CA ILE A 93 2.67 3.07 -16.82
C ILE A 93 3.62 2.23 -15.97
N ALA A 94 3.39 2.21 -14.67
CA ALA A 94 4.20 1.52 -13.69
C ALA A 94 3.99 0.00 -13.79
N ARG A 95 5.07 -0.76 -13.72
CA ARG A 95 5.05 -2.23 -13.79
C ARG A 95 5.88 -2.83 -12.67
N GLN A 96 5.59 -4.07 -12.31
CA GLN A 96 6.38 -4.79 -11.33
C GLN A 96 7.79 -5.08 -11.87
N ARG A 97 8.80 -4.79 -11.04
CA ARG A 97 10.18 -5.22 -11.25
C ARG A 97 10.29 -6.72 -10.99
N PRO A 98 11.25 -7.43 -11.63
CA PRO A 98 11.49 -8.85 -11.35
C PRO A 98 11.88 -9.14 -9.90
N VAL A 99 12.56 -8.18 -9.25
CA VAL A 99 13.05 -8.29 -7.88
C VAL A 99 12.65 -7.05 -7.10
N ALA A 100 12.22 -7.23 -5.85
CA ALA A 100 11.91 -6.12 -4.96
C ALA A 100 13.20 -5.34 -4.62
N PRO A 101 13.15 -4.00 -4.56
CA PRO A 101 14.22 -3.23 -3.96
C PRO A 101 14.48 -3.71 -2.52
N PRO A 102 15.72 -3.58 -2.02
CA PRO A 102 16.01 -3.91 -0.62
C PRO A 102 15.11 -3.07 0.30
N PRO A 103 14.61 -3.66 1.41
CA PRO A 103 13.77 -2.93 2.35
C PRO A 103 14.55 -1.76 2.95
N GLY A 104 13.83 -0.65 3.18
CA GLY A 104 14.36 0.52 3.88
C GLY A 104 14.29 0.38 5.40
N GLU A 105 14.63 1.45 6.12
CA GLU A 105 14.44 1.51 7.57
C GLU A 105 12.94 1.43 7.91
N PRO A 106 12.52 0.56 8.86
CA PRO A 106 11.12 0.43 9.24
C PRO A 106 10.51 1.76 9.70
N LEU A 107 9.32 2.07 9.20
CA LEU A 107 8.56 3.25 9.58
C LEU A 107 7.59 2.92 10.73
N PRO A 108 7.32 3.88 11.66
CA PRO A 108 6.36 3.67 12.73
C PRO A 108 4.96 3.37 12.18
N ARG A 109 4.27 2.34 12.67
CA ARG A 109 2.89 2.02 12.24
C ARG A 109 1.94 3.21 12.42
N VAL A 110 0.96 3.35 11.51
CA VAL A 110 -0.04 4.45 11.54
C VAL A 110 -1.17 4.08 12.51
N GLY A 111 -1.48 4.96 13.47
CA GLY A 111 -2.54 4.71 14.47
C GLY A 111 -2.30 5.28 15.87
N GLY A 112 -1.17 5.97 16.10
CA GLY A 112 -0.90 6.69 17.35
C GLY A 112 -0.73 5.78 18.58
N LEU A 113 -0.33 6.40 19.70
CA LEU A 113 0.08 5.79 20.98
C LEU A 113 -0.86 4.70 21.55
N PHE A 114 -2.13 4.65 21.13
CA PHE A 114 -3.12 3.68 21.61
C PHE A 114 -2.82 2.23 21.21
N ARG A 115 -2.26 1.97 20.03
CA ARG A 115 -1.91 0.59 19.63
C ARG A 115 -0.67 0.08 20.37
N ARG A 116 0.27 0.98 20.68
CA ARG A 116 1.48 0.67 21.46
C ARG A 116 1.18 0.32 22.92
N PHE A 117 0.07 0.83 23.47
CA PHE A 117 -0.40 0.52 24.82
C PHE A 117 -1.10 -0.84 24.92
N LEU A 118 -1.78 -1.29 23.86
CA LEU A 118 -2.50 -2.57 23.86
C LEU A 118 -1.57 -3.79 23.66
N ASP A 119 -0.48 -3.66 22.90
CA ASP A 119 0.52 -4.74 22.76
C ASP A 119 1.30 -5.01 24.07
N GLY A 120 1.31 -4.08 25.03
CA GLY A 120 1.98 -4.24 26.32
C GLY A 120 1.31 -5.21 27.30
N PHE A 121 0.08 -5.67 27.04
CA PHE A 121 -0.69 -6.53 27.93
C PHE A 121 -0.76 -8.01 27.52
N ARG A 122 -0.15 -8.40 26.39
CA ARG A 122 -0.15 -9.80 25.92
C ARG A 122 1.26 -10.36 25.78
N TYR A 123 2.01 -10.42 26.88
CA TYR A 123 2.99 -11.48 27.12
C TYR A 123 3.16 -11.69 28.63
N ARG A 124 2.47 -12.69 29.16
CA ARG A 124 2.93 -13.50 30.27
C ARG A 124 2.53 -14.94 30.02
#